data_AF-A0A4Z0M2A8-F1
#
_entry.id   AF-A0A4Z0M2A8-F1
#
_cell.length_a   1.000
_cell.length_b   1.000
_cell.length_c   1.000
_cell.angle_alpha   90.00
_cell.angle_beta   90.00
_cell.angle_gamma   90.00
#
_symmetry.space_group_name_H-M   'P 1'
#
loop_
_entity.id
_entity.type
_entity.pdbx_description
1 polymer ?
#
loop_
_entity_poly.entity_id
_entity_poly.type
_entity_poly.pdbx_seq_one_letter_code
_entity_poly.pdbx_strand_id
1 'polypeptide(L)'
;MIPVITGIMGVAISLVMLLFLRRDKLHAHHGVFWFVIALGFALLGFAPGIVDQLASLLGVAYPPVLAFAAAIGLVVIKLLLLDLEHSSLKQRNERLIQQVGILEVELRQLREQVAATTAATGQSTD
;
A
#
# COMPACT_ATOMS: atom_id res chain seq x y z
N MET A 1 -21.79 -10.31 32.21
CA MET A 1 -22.11 -9.69 30.90
C MET A 1 -20.88 -9.29 30.08
N ILE A 2 -19.72 -9.08 30.73
CA ILE A 2 -18.43 -8.80 30.08
C ILE A 2 -17.92 -9.86 29.09
N PRO A 3 -18.06 -11.20 29.31
CA PRO A 3 -17.43 -12.19 28.43
C PRO A 3 -18.04 -12.27 27.02
N VAL A 4 -19.30 -11.85 26.85
CA VAL A 4 -19.96 -11.82 25.54
C VAL A 4 -19.41 -10.68 24.70
N ILE A 5 -19.12 -9.53 25.33
CA ILE A 5 -18.56 -8.35 24.64
C ILE A 5 -17.12 -8.62 24.20
N THR A 6 -16.29 -9.24 25.04
CA THR A 6 -14.93 -9.64 24.64
C THR A 6 -14.94 -10.75 23.59
N GLY A 7 -15.87 -11.70 23.66
CA GLY A 7 -16.06 -12.73 22.63
C GLY A 7 -16.46 -12.14 21.27
N ILE A 8 -17.44 -11.23 21.25
CA ILE A 8 -17.88 -10.54 20.02
C ILE A 8 -16.74 -9.68 19.46
N MET A 9 -15.99 -8.98 20.31
CA MET A 9 -14.83 -8.19 19.88
C MET A 9 -13.75 -9.08 19.22
N GLY A 10 -13.44 -10.24 19.84
CA GLY A 10 -12.47 -11.18 19.30
C GLY A 10 -12.91 -11.80 17.97
N VAL A 11 -14.19 -12.17 17.85
CA VAL A 11 -14.76 -12.69 16.60
C VAL A 11 -14.79 -11.61 15.52
N ALA A 12 -15.17 -10.38 15.86
CA ALA A 12 -15.16 -9.26 14.93
C ALA A 12 -13.74 -8.95 14.42
N ILE A 13 -12.74 -8.94 15.31
CA ILE A 13 -11.33 -8.74 14.95
C ILE A 13 -10.84 -9.89 14.06
N SER A 14 -11.14 -11.13 14.42
CA SER A 14 -10.75 -12.31 13.65
C SER A 14 -11.40 -12.32 12.26
N LEU A 15 -12.67 -11.90 12.16
CA LEU A 15 -13.38 -11.76 10.90
C LEU A 15 -12.82 -10.62 10.05
N VAL A 16 -12.49 -9.47 10.65
CA VAL A 16 -11.81 -8.36 9.98
C VAL A 16 -10.46 -8.81 9.43
N MET A 17 -9.66 -9.54 10.23
CA MET A 17 -8.37 -10.08 9.83
C MET A 17 -8.51 -11.08 8.66
N LEU A 18 -9.49 -11.99 8.72
CA LEU A 18 -9.78 -12.94 7.64
C LEU A 18 -10.27 -12.25 6.36
N LEU A 19 -11.10 -11.22 6.47
CA LEU A 19 -11.58 -10.43 5.33
C LEU A 19 -10.44 -9.62 4.69
N PHE A 20 -9.51 -9.11 5.51
CA PHE A 20 -8.29 -8.44 5.04
C PHE A 20 -7.42 -9.43 4.24
N LEU A 21 -7.20 -10.64 4.78
CA LEU A 21 -6.39 -11.68 4.16
C LEU A 21 -7.00 -12.24 2.87
N ARG A 22 -8.34 -12.32 2.79
CA ARG A 22 -9.04 -12.84 1.61
C ARG A 22 -9.15 -11.83 0.48
N ARG A 23 -9.06 -10.52 0.76
CA ARG A 23 -9.06 -9.45 -0.25
C ARG A 23 -7.71 -9.25 -0.92
N ASP A 24 -6.64 -9.82 -0.39
CA ASP A 24 -5.26 -9.53 -0.80
C ASP A 24 -4.73 -10.43 -1.94
N LYS A 25 -5.60 -10.88 -2.85
CA LYS A 25 -5.21 -11.72 -3.99
C LYS A 25 -4.55 -10.98 -5.16
N LEU A 26 -4.17 -9.70 -5.03
CA LEU A 26 -3.41 -9.02 -6.09
C LEU A 26 -2.16 -8.23 -5.69
N HIS A 27 -1.80 -8.07 -4.40
CA HIS A 27 -0.53 -7.43 -4.05
C HIS A 27 0.09 -8.06 -2.80
N ALA A 28 0.85 -9.14 -3.00
CA ALA A 28 1.61 -9.85 -1.96
C ALA A 28 2.53 -8.96 -1.09
N HIS A 29 2.76 -7.70 -1.46
CA HIS A 29 3.54 -6.73 -0.68
C HIS A 29 2.79 -6.17 0.55
N HIS A 30 1.45 -6.06 0.51
CA HIS A 30 0.70 -5.39 1.58
C HIS A 30 0.34 -6.32 2.76
N GLY A 31 0.01 -7.59 2.48
CA GLY A 31 -0.36 -8.57 3.50
C GLY A 31 0.80 -8.94 4.44
N VAL A 32 2.04 -8.98 3.95
CA VAL A 32 3.23 -9.26 4.76
C VAL A 32 3.44 -8.19 5.82
N PHE A 33 3.22 -6.92 5.46
CA PHE A 33 3.36 -5.82 6.40
C PHE A 33 2.33 -5.89 7.55
N TRP A 34 1.05 -6.16 7.22
CA TRP A 34 0.01 -6.35 8.24
C TRP A 34 0.24 -7.59 9.10
N PHE A 35 0.83 -8.65 8.53
CA PHE A 35 1.27 -9.82 9.29
C PHE A 35 2.38 -9.46 10.29
N VAL A 36 3.36 -8.63 9.90
CA VAL A 36 4.42 -8.13 10.81
C VAL A 36 3.84 -7.27 11.92
N ILE A 37 2.87 -6.40 11.63
CA ILE A 37 2.16 -5.64 12.67
C ILE A 37 1.44 -6.59 13.62
N ALA A 38 0.64 -7.52 13.09
CA ALA A 38 -0.11 -8.47 13.90
C ALA A 38 0.81 -9.33 14.77
N LEU A 39 1.96 -9.73 14.22
CA LEU A 39 3.00 -10.46 14.94
C LEU A 39 3.64 -9.58 16.02
N GLY A 40 3.95 -8.31 15.73
CA GLY A 40 4.45 -7.35 16.71
C GLY A 40 3.49 -7.15 17.88
N PHE A 41 2.20 -6.96 17.58
CA PHE A 41 1.14 -6.88 18.59
C PHE A 41 0.96 -8.19 19.37
N ALA A 42 1.06 -9.35 18.70
CA ALA A 42 1.01 -10.65 19.35
C ALA A 42 2.19 -10.85 20.30
N LEU A 43 3.41 -10.47 19.91
CA LEU A 43 4.61 -10.51 20.75
C LEU A 43 4.51 -9.55 21.94
N LEU A 44 4.00 -8.33 21.72
CA LEU A 44 3.70 -7.36 22.78
C LEU A 44 2.63 -7.87 23.76
N GLY A 45 1.60 -8.54 23.26
CA GLY A 45 0.54 -9.12 24.10
C GLY A 45 0.95 -10.39 24.84
N PHE A 46 1.86 -11.18 24.28
CA PHE A 46 2.32 -12.45 24.86
C PHE A 46 3.42 -12.25 25.92
N ALA A 47 4.16 -11.13 25.87
CA ALA A 47 5.27 -10.84 26.78
C ALA A 47 5.16 -9.43 27.41
N PRO A 48 4.22 -9.20 28.36
CA PRO A 48 4.14 -7.93 29.10
C PRO A 48 5.44 -7.58 29.84
N GLY A 49 6.28 -8.58 30.14
CA GLY A 49 7.58 -8.38 30.80
C GLY A 49 8.62 -7.59 29.99
N ILE A 50 8.58 -7.61 28.65
CA ILE A 50 9.49 -6.79 27.82
C ILE A 50 9.05 -5.32 27.85
N VAL A 51 7.73 -5.10 27.85
CA VAL A 51 7.13 -3.77 27.95
C VAL A 51 7.39 -3.17 29.32
N ASP A 52 7.30 -3.95 30.39
CA ASP A 52 7.65 -3.52 31.76
C ASP A 52 9.13 -3.11 31.89
N GLN A 53 10.06 -3.85 31.26
CA GLN A 53 11.48 -3.51 31.28
C GLN A 53 11.80 -2.24 30.47
N LEU A 54 11.15 -2.03 29.32
CA LEU A 54 11.28 -0.78 28.59
C LEU A 54 10.62 0.38 29.34
N ALA A 55 9.47 0.15 29.97
CA ALA A 55 8.75 1.15 30.75
C ALA A 55 9.55 1.62 31.95
N SER A 56 10.26 0.71 32.65
CA SER A 56 11.15 1.08 33.75
C SER A 56 12.37 1.86 33.27
N LEU A 57 12.92 1.55 32.08
CA LEU A 57 14.07 2.25 31.51
C LEU A 57 13.70 3.66 30.99
N LEU A 58 12.50 3.83 30.44
CA LEU A 58 11.98 5.11 29.96
C LEU A 58 11.27 5.94 31.05
N GLY A 59 11.08 5.40 32.26
CA GLY A 59 10.43 6.11 33.37
C GLY A 59 8.90 6.26 33.23
N VAL A 60 8.25 5.37 32.46
CA VAL A 60 6.81 5.43 32.18
C VAL A 60 6.06 4.57 33.20
N ALA A 61 5.21 5.21 34.01
CA ALA A 61 4.45 4.55 35.08
C ALA A 61 3.36 3.57 34.60
N TYR A 62 2.99 3.58 33.32
CA TYR A 62 1.90 2.75 32.78
C TYR A 62 2.34 1.97 31.51
N PRO A 63 2.75 0.71 31.66
CA PRO A 63 3.27 -0.14 30.58
C PRO A 63 2.36 -0.24 29.33
N PRO A 64 1.01 -0.33 29.45
CA PRO A 64 0.12 -0.37 28.30
C PRO A 64 0.17 0.87 27.39
N VAL A 65 0.41 2.07 27.96
CA VAL A 65 0.44 3.32 27.18
C VAL A 65 1.66 3.36 26.26
N LEU A 66 2.79 2.78 26.68
CA LEU A 66 3.99 2.65 25.85
C LEU A 66 3.77 1.77 24.62
N ALA A 67 3.07 0.64 24.80
CA ALA A 67 2.68 -0.24 23.69
C ALA A 67 1.79 0.50 22.67
N PHE A 68 0.82 1.28 23.15
CA PHE A 68 -0.03 2.11 22.30
C PHE A 68 0.76 3.20 21.57
N ALA A 69 1.67 3.89 22.25
CA ALA A 69 2.52 4.91 21.64
C ALA A 69 3.43 4.32 20.55
N ALA A 70 4.03 3.15 20.81
CA ALA A 70 4.85 2.44 19.84
C ALA A 70 4.02 1.98 18.62
N ALA A 71 2.83 1.46 18.85
CA ALA A 71 1.91 1.08 17.78
C ALA A 71 1.50 2.26 16.90
N ILE A 72 1.13 3.39 17.52
CA ILE A 72 0.80 4.63 16.80
C ILE A 72 2.02 5.11 16.01
N GLY A 73 3.21 5.11 16.62
CA GLY A 73 4.46 5.47 15.94
C GLY A 73 4.73 4.60 14.72
N LEU A 74 4.56 3.27 14.85
CA LEU A 74 4.72 2.32 13.75
C LEU A 74 3.73 2.61 12.61
N VAL A 75 2.46 2.90 12.95
CA VAL A 75 1.42 3.26 11.96
C VAL A 75 1.77 4.57 11.25
N VAL A 76 2.24 5.58 11.98
CA VAL A 76 2.66 6.87 11.40
C VAL A 76 3.85 6.68 10.45
N ILE A 77 4.86 5.91 10.86
CA ILE A 77 6.00 5.57 10.00
C ILE A 77 5.49 4.88 8.73
N LYS A 78 4.59 3.91 8.83
CA LYS A 78 4.04 3.25 7.64
C LYS A 78 3.22 4.19 6.76
N LEU A 79 2.43 5.09 7.34
CA LEU A 79 1.71 6.10 6.56
C LEU A 79 2.70 6.94 5.75
N LEU A 80 3.83 7.33 6.34
CA LEU A 80 4.88 8.04 5.64
C LEU A 80 5.51 7.21 4.51
N LEU A 81 5.85 5.95 4.77
CA LEU A 81 6.40 5.06 3.73
C LEU A 81 5.42 4.87 2.56
N LEU A 82 4.12 4.72 2.87
CA LEU A 82 3.08 4.58 1.86
C LEU A 82 2.93 5.86 1.02
N ASP A 83 3.01 7.03 1.67
CA ASP A 83 2.94 8.32 0.98
C ASP A 83 4.13 8.49 0.02
N LEU A 84 5.34 8.13 0.45
CA LEU A 84 6.54 8.14 -0.40
C LEU A 84 6.41 7.20 -1.60
N GLU A 85 5.96 5.97 -1.38
CA GLU A 85 5.76 4.99 -2.44
C GLU A 85 4.71 5.49 -3.45
N HIS A 86 3.57 6.00 -2.94
CA HIS A 86 2.49 6.55 -3.75
C HIS A 86 2.95 7.77 -4.59
N SER A 87 3.75 8.66 -4.00
CA SER A 87 4.32 9.82 -4.69
C SER A 87 5.19 9.40 -5.88
N SER A 88 6.04 8.39 -5.68
CA SER A 88 6.91 7.88 -6.75
C SER A 88 6.13 7.18 -7.88
N LEU A 89 5.07 6.44 -7.53
CA LEU A 89 4.22 5.75 -8.49
C LEU A 89 3.43 6.75 -9.36
N LYS A 90 2.94 7.83 -8.75
CA LYS A 90 2.25 8.90 -9.47
C LYS A 90 3.14 9.53 -10.54
N GLN A 91 4.39 9.88 -10.19
CA GLN A 91 5.35 10.44 -11.16
C GLN A 91 5.65 9.49 -12.33
N ARG A 92 5.77 8.18 -12.07
CA ARG A 92 5.98 7.19 -13.13
C ARG A 92 4.77 7.09 -14.06
N ASN A 93 3.57 7.14 -13.50
CA ASN A 93 2.34 7.09 -14.27
C ASN A 93 2.19 8.31 -15.20
N GLU A 94 2.47 9.52 -14.68
CA GLU A 94 2.46 10.74 -15.48
C GLU A 94 3.46 10.68 -16.64
N ARG A 95 4.68 10.15 -16.40
CA ARG A 95 5.66 9.94 -17.47
C ARG A 95 5.20 8.93 -18.52
N LEU A 96 4.55 7.84 -18.10
CA LEU A 96 4.01 6.86 -19.04
C LEU A 96 2.90 7.45 -19.92
N ILE A 97 2.00 8.23 -19.32
CA ILE A 97 0.94 8.94 -20.08
C ILE A 97 1.57 9.87 -21.12
N GLN A 98 2.61 10.61 -20.74
CA GLN A 98 3.34 11.49 -21.67
C GLN A 98 4.00 10.71 -22.81
N GLN A 99 4.67 9.60 -22.50
CA GLN A 99 5.29 8.76 -23.53
C GLN A 99 4.26 8.18 -24.50
N VAL A 100 3.11 7.72 -23.99
CA VAL A 100 2.01 7.23 -24.83
C VAL A 100 1.47 8.35 -25.72
N GLY A 101 1.27 9.56 -25.17
CA GLY A 101 0.79 10.70 -25.95
C GLY A 101 1.73 11.10 -27.10
N ILE A 102 3.05 11.09 -26.87
CA ILE A 102 4.04 11.34 -27.94
C ILE A 102 3.95 10.26 -29.02
N LEU A 103 3.87 8.99 -28.60
CA LEU A 103 3.81 7.85 -29.51
C LEU A 103 2.55 7.87 -30.39
N GLU A 104 1.41 8.31 -29.83
CA GLU A 104 0.17 8.49 -30.58
C GLU A 104 0.27 9.58 -31.66
N VAL A 105 1.00 10.68 -31.36
CA VAL A 105 1.23 11.76 -32.33
C VAL A 105 2.14 11.29 -33.46
N GLU A 106 3.24 10.62 -33.15
CA GLU A 106 4.16 10.06 -34.16
C GLU A 106 3.44 9.08 -35.09
N LEU A 107 2.62 8.19 -34.54
CA LEU A 107 1.80 7.26 -35.34
C LEU A 107 0.82 7.99 -36.26
N ARG A 108 0.21 9.08 -35.79
CA ARG A 108 -0.69 9.89 -36.62
C ARG A 108 0.05 10.53 -37.80
N GLN A 109 1.21 11.13 -37.55
CA GLN A 109 2.05 11.71 -38.60
C GLN A 109 2.51 10.66 -39.61
N LEU A 110 2.91 9.48 -39.15
CA LEU A 110 3.33 8.38 -40.04
C LEU A 110 2.17 7.94 -40.96
N ARG A 111 0.95 7.82 -40.41
CA ARG A 111 -0.25 7.49 -41.19
C ARG A 111 -0.57 8.55 -42.24
N GLU A 112 -0.44 9.83 -41.88
CA GLU A 112 -0.63 10.94 -42.82
C GLU A 112 0.40 10.92 -43.95
N GLN A 113 1.67 10.64 -43.66
CA GLN A 113 2.73 10.51 -44.66
C GLN A 113 2.46 9.34 -45.62
N VAL A 114 2.10 8.17 -45.09
CA VAL A 114 1.74 6.99 -45.91
C VAL A 114 0.55 7.29 -46.81
N ALA A 115 -0.48 7.98 -46.31
CA ALA A 115 -1.61 8.40 -47.11
C ALA A 115 -1.20 9.37 -48.23
N ALA A 116 -0.33 10.34 -47.94
CA ALA A 116 0.19 11.28 -48.94
C ALA A 116 1.06 10.58 -50.02
N THR A 117 1.92 9.64 -49.64
CA THR A 117 2.73 8.86 -50.61
C THR A 117 1.86 7.96 -51.49
N THR A 118 0.80 7.36 -50.93
CA THR A 118 -0.14 6.54 -51.69
C THR A 118 -0.93 7.37 -52.69
N ALA A 119 -1.37 8.57 -52.31
CA ALA A 119 -2.04 9.52 -53.20
C ALA A 119 -1.12 9.99 -54.35
N ALA A 120 0.14 10.31 -54.06
CA ALA A 120 1.12 10.70 -55.08
C ALA A 120 1.45 9.58 -56.07
N THR A 121 1.45 8.32 -55.61
CA THR A 121 1.74 7.15 -56.46
C THR A 121 0.55 6.82 -57.38
N GLY A 122 -0.69 6.96 -56.91
CA GLY A 122 -1.89 6.74 -57.72
C GLY A 122 -2.13 7.81 -58.80
N GLN A 123 -1.57 9.01 -58.62
CA GLN A 123 -1.71 10.12 -59.57
C GLN A 123 -0.71 10.06 -60.74
N SER A 124 0.26 9.12 -60.71
CA SER A 124 1.27 8.96 -61.75
C SER A 124 0.94 7.85 -62.78
N THR A 125 -0.18 7.14 -62.61
CA THR A 125 -0.62 6.03 -63.48
C THR A 125 -1.86 6.32 -64.31
N ASP A 126 -2.46 7.51 -64.16
CA ASP A 126 -3.47 8.09 -65.06
C ASP A 126 -2.81 9.20 -65.92
#